data_AF-A0A6I1VVI0-F1
#
_entry.id   AF-A0A6I1VVI0-F1
#
_cell.length_a   1.000
_cell.length_b   1.000
_cell.length_c   1.000
_cell.angle_alpha   90.00
_cell.angle_beta   90.00
_cell.angle_gamma   90.00
#
_symmetry.space_group_name_H-M   'P 1'
#
loop_
_entity.id
_entity.type
_entity.pdbx_description
1 polymer ?
#
loop_
_entity_poly.entity_id
_entity_poly.type
_entity_poly.pdbx_seq_one_letter_code
_entity_poly.pdbx_strand_id
1 'polypeptide(L)'
;VLRAHEQQIRITHDGVEIEAHEVEDPLAFVEAFKARYNVPTIAGLPRFNGGLVGYFGYDCVRYVEKRLGKCPNPDPLGVPDILLMVSDAVVVFDNLAGKMHAIVLVDPSEA
;
A
#
# COMPACT_ATOMS: atom_id res chain seq x y z
N VAL A 1 -6.06 -4.28 2.54
CA VAL A 1 -5.65 -4.03 1.14
C VAL A 1 -6.36 -2.79 0.63
N LEU A 2 -5.61 -1.76 0.32
CA LEU A 2 -6.07 -0.53 -0.34
C LEU A 2 -6.04 -0.74 -1.86
N ARG A 3 -7.11 -0.35 -2.54
CA ARG A 3 -7.21 -0.30 -4.00
C ARG A 3 -7.68 1.08 -4.44
N ALA A 4 -7.01 1.68 -5.41
CA ALA A 4 -7.42 2.92 -6.06
C ALA A 4 -7.81 2.64 -7.51
N HIS A 5 -8.96 3.16 -7.93
CA HIS A 5 -9.36 3.30 -9.32
C HIS A 5 -9.78 4.74 -9.54
N GLU A 6 -9.04 5.49 -10.36
CA GLU A 6 -9.23 6.93 -10.51
C GLU A 6 -9.31 7.62 -9.11
N GLN A 7 -10.43 8.25 -8.79
CA GLN A 7 -10.65 8.98 -7.52
C GLN A 7 -11.32 8.13 -6.44
N GLN A 8 -11.52 6.84 -6.70
CA GLN A 8 -12.24 5.92 -5.82
C GLN A 8 -11.25 5.02 -5.09
N ILE A 9 -11.27 5.06 -3.77
CA ILE A 9 -10.46 4.22 -2.90
C ILE A 9 -11.36 3.22 -2.18
N ARG A 10 -10.95 1.95 -2.19
CA ARG A 10 -11.58 0.88 -1.42
C ARG A 10 -10.56 0.19 -0.54
N ILE A 11 -10.89 -0.03 0.71
CA ILE A 11 -10.05 -0.77 1.66
C ILE A 11 -10.78 -2.05 2.04
N THR A 12 -10.12 -3.19 1.84
CA THR A 12 -10.62 -4.51 2.25
C THR A 12 -9.76 -5.13 3.34
N HIS A 13 -10.37 -5.74 4.33
CA HIS A 13 -9.74 -6.60 5.33
C HIS A 13 -10.38 -8.00 5.24
N ASP A 14 -9.57 -9.05 5.09
CA ASP A 14 -10.03 -10.43 4.88
C ASP A 14 -11.09 -10.59 3.78
N GLY A 15 -10.91 -9.85 2.68
CA GLY A 15 -11.83 -9.85 1.54
C GLY A 15 -13.12 -9.05 1.75
N VAL A 16 -13.36 -8.52 2.94
CA VAL A 16 -14.51 -7.68 3.28
C VAL A 16 -14.14 -6.21 3.10
N GLU A 17 -14.96 -5.45 2.37
CA GLU A 17 -14.78 -3.99 2.27
C GLU A 17 -15.13 -3.34 3.62
N ILE A 18 -14.18 -2.58 4.17
CA ILE A 18 -14.31 -1.90 5.47
C ILE A 18 -14.36 -0.38 5.33
N GLU A 19 -13.83 0.17 4.24
CA GLU A 19 -13.90 1.60 3.93
C GLU A 19 -14.02 1.82 2.42
N ALA A 20 -14.75 2.86 2.04
CA ALA A 20 -14.83 3.37 0.69
C ALA A 20 -14.76 4.91 0.73
N HIS A 21 -13.94 5.50 -0.12
CA HIS A 21 -13.72 6.95 -0.18
C HIS A 21 -13.68 7.44 -1.62
N GLU A 22 -14.24 8.62 -1.86
CA GLU A 22 -14.00 9.40 -3.08
C GLU A 22 -13.09 10.57 -2.72
N VAL A 23 -11.95 10.68 -3.40
CA VAL A 23 -10.88 11.62 -3.05
C VAL A 23 -10.37 12.34 -4.29
N GLU A 24 -9.95 13.60 -4.13
CA GLU A 24 -9.35 14.35 -5.25
C GLU A 24 -7.94 13.84 -5.59
N ASP A 25 -7.17 13.43 -4.56
CA ASP A 25 -5.79 12.97 -4.70
C ASP A 25 -5.59 11.60 -4.04
N PRO A 26 -5.60 10.51 -4.83
CA PRO A 26 -5.30 9.16 -4.35
C PRO A 26 -3.94 9.01 -3.68
N LEU A 27 -2.91 9.75 -4.12
CA LEU A 27 -1.57 9.67 -3.55
C LEU A 27 -1.52 10.30 -2.16
N ALA A 28 -2.20 11.44 -1.98
CA ALA A 28 -2.36 12.05 -0.67
C ALA A 28 -3.13 11.12 0.30
N PHE A 29 -4.16 10.42 -0.19
CA PHE A 29 -4.86 9.42 0.61
C PHE A 29 -3.94 8.26 1.01
N VAL A 30 -3.09 7.76 0.10
CA VAL A 30 -2.11 6.70 0.43
C VAL A 30 -1.17 7.13 1.55
N GLU A 31 -0.65 8.36 1.54
CA GLU A 31 0.19 8.88 2.62
C GLU A 31 -0.59 8.98 3.95
N ALA A 32 -1.83 9.48 3.91
CA ALA A 32 -2.68 9.54 5.10
C ALA A 32 -3.02 8.13 5.64
N PHE A 33 -3.26 7.17 4.76
CA PHE A 33 -3.52 5.77 5.12
C PHE A 33 -2.28 5.12 5.74
N LYS A 34 -1.10 5.32 5.14
CA LYS A 34 0.18 4.85 5.68
C LYS A 34 0.44 5.40 7.08
N ALA A 35 0.11 6.67 7.33
CA ALA A 35 0.31 7.31 8.63
C ALA A 35 -0.52 6.70 9.78
N ARG A 36 -1.53 5.88 9.47
CA ARG A 36 -2.29 5.11 10.48
C ARG A 36 -1.45 4.00 11.13
N TYR A 37 -0.37 3.56 10.48
CA TYR A 37 0.50 2.49 10.96
C TYR A 37 1.85 3.06 11.37
N ASN A 38 2.11 3.11 12.68
CA ASN A 38 3.35 3.63 13.22
C ASN A 38 4.16 2.53 13.90
N VAL A 39 5.39 2.32 13.41
CA VAL A 39 6.26 1.24 13.86
C VAL A 39 7.64 1.86 14.17
N PRO A 40 8.20 1.64 15.37
CA PRO A 40 9.50 2.18 15.71
C PRO A 40 10.62 1.54 14.89
N THR A 41 11.65 2.33 14.57
CA THR A 41 12.89 1.77 14.02
C THR A 41 13.70 1.11 15.14
N ILE A 42 13.92 -0.19 15.02
CA ILE A 42 14.68 -0.97 16.00
C ILE A 42 16.05 -1.32 15.40
N ALA A 43 17.11 -1.04 16.15
CA ALA A 43 18.47 -1.36 15.74
C ALA A 43 18.65 -2.87 15.52
N GLY A 44 19.32 -3.26 14.44
CA GLY A 44 19.58 -4.65 14.10
C GLY A 44 18.46 -5.37 13.33
N LEU A 45 17.31 -4.73 13.12
CA LEU A 45 16.31 -5.23 12.17
C LEU A 45 16.69 -4.89 10.72
N PRO A 46 16.22 -5.69 9.73
CA PRO A 46 16.34 -5.33 8.33
C PRO A 46 15.69 -3.97 8.03
N ARG A 47 16.19 -3.29 7.00
CA ARG A 47 15.68 -1.98 6.55
C ARG A 47 14.18 -2.00 6.22
N PHE A 48 13.69 -3.12 5.74
CA PHE A 48 12.27 -3.37 5.50
C PHE A 48 11.80 -4.45 6.47
N ASN A 49 10.88 -4.10 7.36
CA ASN A 49 10.34 -4.97 8.40
C ASN A 49 8.81 -4.98 8.44
N GLY A 50 8.18 -4.41 7.40
CA GLY A 50 6.74 -4.29 7.24
C GLY A 50 6.36 -2.98 6.55
N GLY A 51 5.05 -2.76 6.37
CA GLY A 51 4.49 -1.54 5.78
C GLY A 51 3.62 -1.80 4.56
N LEU A 52 3.46 -0.80 3.70
CA LEU A 52 2.64 -0.92 2.48
C LEU A 52 3.42 -1.60 1.35
N VAL A 53 2.91 -2.73 0.86
CA VAL A 53 3.49 -3.53 -0.23
C VAL A 53 2.50 -3.73 -1.36
N GLY A 54 2.94 -3.51 -2.59
CA GLY A 54 2.14 -3.75 -3.78
C GLY A 54 2.67 -2.97 -4.96
N TYR A 55 1.81 -2.27 -5.68
CA TYR A 55 2.21 -1.58 -6.90
C TYR A 55 1.51 -0.23 -7.11
N PHE A 56 2.17 0.60 -7.90
CA PHE A 56 1.62 1.76 -8.58
C PHE A 56 1.63 1.47 -10.08
N GLY A 57 0.45 1.41 -10.68
CA GLY A 57 0.23 1.15 -12.09
C GLY A 57 0.56 2.37 -12.93
N TYR A 58 0.64 2.18 -14.24
CA TYR A 58 1.04 3.24 -15.17
C TYR A 58 0.11 4.47 -15.09
N ASP A 59 -1.21 4.25 -15.00
CA ASP A 59 -2.19 5.33 -14.97
C ASP A 59 -2.12 6.21 -13.71
N CYS A 60 -1.37 5.81 -12.66
CA CYS A 60 -1.01 6.69 -11.55
C CYS A 60 -0.31 7.99 -12.00
N VAL A 61 0.36 7.98 -13.16
CA VAL A 61 0.98 9.19 -13.74
C VAL A 61 -0.04 10.32 -13.92
N ARG A 62 -1.31 9.99 -14.13
CA ARG A 62 -2.41 10.95 -14.32
C ARG A 62 -2.83 11.65 -13.03
N TYR A 63 -2.51 11.08 -11.87
CA TYR A 63 -2.69 11.76 -10.57
C TYR A 63 -1.68 12.88 -10.40
N VAL A 64 -0.47 12.72 -10.96
CA VAL A 64 0.61 13.70 -10.87
C VAL A 64 0.51 14.74 -11.99
N GLU A 65 0.33 14.31 -13.24
CA GLU A 65 0.18 15.19 -14.40
C GLU A 65 -1.29 15.35 -14.80
N LYS A 66 -1.95 16.32 -14.16
CA LYS A 66 -3.38 16.60 -14.37
C LYS A 66 -3.72 16.94 -15.83
N ARG A 67 -2.75 17.42 -16.64
CA ARG A 67 -2.99 17.74 -18.07
C ARG A 67 -3.26 16.49 -18.93
N LEU A 68 -2.84 15.30 -18.49
CA LEU A 68 -3.13 14.05 -19.20
C LEU A 68 -4.62 13.67 -19.13
N GLY A 69 -5.35 14.18 -18.13
CA GLY A 69 -6.76 13.87 -17.93
C GLY A 69 -7.06 12.37 -17.85
N LYS A 70 -8.31 12.01 -18.16
CA LYS A 70 -8.76 10.61 -18.21
C LYS A 70 -8.10 9.85 -19.36
N CYS A 71 -7.78 8.58 -19.15
CA CYS A 71 -7.27 7.71 -20.22
C CYS A 71 -8.31 7.61 -21.35
N PRO A 72 -7.95 7.93 -22.60
CA PRO A 72 -8.89 7.85 -23.73
C PRO A 72 -9.06 6.42 -24.24
N ASN A 73 -8.13 5.53 -23.90
CA ASN A 73 -8.16 4.14 -24.33
C ASN A 73 -9.10 3.32 -23.43
N PRO A 74 -9.73 2.26 -23.97
CA PRO A 74 -10.45 1.31 -23.13
C PRO A 74 -9.51 0.67 -22.11
N ASP A 75 -10.02 0.38 -20.93
CA ASP A 75 -9.33 -0.40 -19.89
C ASP A 75 -9.87 -1.85 -19.88
N PRO A 76 -9.25 -2.77 -20.65
CA PRO A 76 -9.67 -4.17 -20.66
C PRO A 76 -9.18 -4.95 -19.43
N LEU A 77 -8.21 -4.42 -18.67
CA LEU A 77 -7.64 -5.13 -17.52
C LEU A 77 -8.48 -4.91 -16.27
N GLY A 78 -9.07 -3.72 -16.11
CA GLY A 78 -9.90 -3.39 -14.95
C GLY A 78 -9.16 -3.55 -13.63
N VAL A 79 -7.82 -3.41 -13.66
CA VAL A 79 -6.96 -3.52 -12.48
C VAL A 79 -6.86 -2.16 -11.81
N PRO A 80 -6.67 -2.11 -10.47
CA PRO A 80 -6.50 -0.84 -9.79
C PRO A 80 -5.23 -0.13 -10.23
N ASP A 81 -5.28 1.20 -10.24
CA ASP A 81 -4.15 2.09 -10.45
C ASP A 81 -3.15 1.93 -9.30
N ILE A 82 -3.63 1.83 -8.06
CA ILE A 82 -2.80 1.58 -6.87
C ILE A 82 -3.36 0.36 -6.14
N LEU A 83 -2.51 -0.60 -5.82
CA LEU A 83 -2.87 -1.68 -4.90
C LEU A 83 -1.79 -1.82 -3.85
N LEU A 84 -2.15 -1.63 -2.59
CA LEU A 84 -1.22 -1.71 -1.46
C LEU A 84 -1.80 -2.55 -0.34
N MET A 85 -1.03 -3.52 0.12
CA MET A 85 -1.34 -4.37 1.26
C MET A 85 -0.59 -3.83 2.48
N VAL A 86 -1.26 -3.80 3.63
CA VAL A 86 -0.57 -3.63 4.90
C VAL A 86 0.07 -4.98 5.20
N SER A 87 1.41 -5.02 5.18
CA SER A 87 2.21 -6.21 5.43
C SER A 87 2.89 -6.06 6.78
N ASP A 88 2.25 -6.60 7.80
CA ASP A 88 2.69 -6.65 9.21
C ASP A 88 3.49 -7.93 9.52
N ALA A 89 3.27 -9.01 8.77
CA ALA A 89 4.05 -10.24 8.82
C ALA A 89 4.93 -10.39 7.57
N VAL A 90 6.25 -10.43 7.76
CA VAL A 90 7.24 -10.54 6.66
C VAL A 90 8.36 -11.52 6.99
N VAL A 91 8.88 -12.17 5.95
CA VAL A 91 10.12 -12.96 6.02
C VAL A 91 11.17 -12.30 5.14
N VAL A 92 12.30 -11.91 5.74
CA VAL A 92 13.41 -11.24 5.06
C VAL A 92 14.60 -12.19 4.99
N PHE A 93 15.08 -12.44 3.77
CA PHE A 93 16.27 -13.22 3.50
C PHE A 93 17.47 -12.30 3.27
N ASP A 94 18.44 -12.35 4.18
CA ASP A 94 19.74 -11.71 4.01
C ASP A 94 20.72 -12.74 3.45
N ASN A 95 20.86 -12.74 2.12
CA ASN A 95 21.75 -13.67 1.42
C ASN A 95 23.23 -13.39 1.67
N LEU A 96 23.60 -12.16 2.04
CA LEU A 96 24.98 -11.80 2.32
C LEU A 96 25.42 -12.35 3.68
N ALA A 97 24.57 -12.20 4.70
CA ALA A 97 24.82 -12.71 6.05
C ALA A 97 24.42 -14.19 6.22
N GLY A 98 23.70 -14.78 5.26
CA GLY A 98 23.16 -16.14 5.36
C GLY A 98 22.09 -16.28 6.44
N LYS A 99 21.25 -15.25 6.63
CA LYS A 99 20.25 -15.19 7.71
C LYS A 99 18.84 -15.03 7.17
N MET A 100 17.87 -15.50 7.95
CA MET A 100 16.44 -15.28 7.72
C MET A 100 15.84 -14.61 8.95
N HIS A 101 15.11 -13.52 8.73
CA HIS A 101 14.34 -12.83 9.77
C HIS A 101 12.85 -13.08 9.52
N ALA A 102 12.14 -13.66 10.49
CA ALA A 102 10.68 -13.69 10.51
C ALA A 102 10.21 -12.59 11.47
N ILE A 103 9.42 -11.64 10.97
CA ILE A 103 9.01 -10.44 11.68
C ILE A 103 7.49 -10.35 11.64
N VAL A 104 6.88 -10.12 12.81
CA VAL A 104 5.44 -9.83 12.95
C VAL A 104 5.31 -8.55 13.75
N LEU A 105 4.66 -7.55 13.16
CA LEU A 105 4.36 -6.27 13.79
C LEU A 105 2.98 -6.37 14.44
N VAL A 106 2.87 -5.89 15.67
CA VAL A 106 1.63 -5.94 16.45
C VAL A 106 1.36 -4.60 17.10
N ASP A 107 0.09 -4.23 17.21
CA ASP A 107 -0.33 -3.09 18.02
C ASP A 107 -0.49 -3.56 19.48
N PRO A 108 0.31 -3.06 20.43
CA PRO A 108 0.23 -3.46 21.83
C PRO A 108 -1.08 -3.04 22.51
N SER A 109 -1.86 -2.15 21.90
CA SER A 109 -3.16 -1.73 22.43
C SER A 109 -4.30 -2.71 22.12
N GLU A 110 -4.09 -3.64 21.19
CA GLU A 110 -5.04 -4.68 20.79
C GLU A 110 -4.85 -6.02 21.54
N ALA A 111 -3.92 -6.06 22.51
CA ALA A 111 -3.54 -7.26 23.27
C ALA A 111 -4.30 -7.41 24.61
#